data_AF-A0A835PNM2-F1
#
_entry.id   AF-A0A835PNM2-F1
#
_cell.length_a   1.000
_cell.length_b   1.000
_cell.length_c   1.000
_cell.angle_alpha   90.00
_cell.angle_beta   90.00
_cell.angle_gamma   90.00
#
_symmetry.space_group_name_H-M   'P 1'
#
loop_
_entity.id
_entity.type
_entity.pdbx_description
1 polymer ?
#
loop_
_entity_poly.entity_id
_entity_poly.type
_entity_poly.pdbx_seq_one_letter_code
_entity_poly.pdbx_strand_id
1 'polypeptide(L)'
;MGFISGVIMGALVGIALVAGWSRMMRHRSTKRISKAVDVKLLGSLNRDDLRKLCGDKFPEWISFPAFEQVKWLNKQLSKLWPFIAEAATAVVKDSVEPLLDDYRPPGITSLRFSKFSLGSVSPKIEGIKVQSLKKGQITMDIDLRWGGDPSIILAVEALVASVPIQLKDLQVFTIIRVIFQLCEEIPCISAVVVALLSEPKPRIDYVLKAVGGSLTAIPGLSDMIDDTVRSIVSDQLEWPHRIVVPLGGVDVDISELELKPQGRVTITVVKASALKNMEMIGKSDPYVFCYIRPMFKKKTKVINNNLNPVWNETFELLAEDKETQNIIIEVFDEDDLSQDKKLGIVKLPLIDLEPETSKEIELRLLPSLDTMKVKDKKDRGTITVKVFYHALSKEEQLTALEEEKAELEKRRKLKAAGVLGSTVDALGGAVGGAASLVGTGVKAGVGIVGTGATAGAGLVGSGFLAIGKAGKFMGKTVSSQFSSNHRRNGSGSPAAPTDATGS
;
A
#
# COMPACT_ATOMS: atom_id res chain seq x y z
N MET A 1 -83.02 -39.94 8.92
CA MET A 1 -81.82 -40.37 8.16
C MET A 1 -81.25 -39.29 7.22
N GLY A 2 -82.06 -38.41 6.61
CA GLY A 2 -81.58 -37.43 5.61
C GLY A 2 -80.65 -36.31 6.13
N PHE A 3 -80.90 -35.76 7.33
CA PHE A 3 -80.10 -34.65 7.87
C PHE A 3 -78.65 -35.04 8.21
N ILE A 4 -78.47 -36.20 8.86
CA ILE A 4 -77.15 -36.73 9.23
C ILE A 4 -76.34 -37.06 7.97
N SER A 5 -76.97 -37.64 6.95
CA SER A 5 -76.33 -37.92 5.66
C SER A 5 -75.88 -36.64 4.93
N GLY A 6 -76.67 -35.56 4.99
CA GLY A 6 -76.32 -34.27 4.38
C GLY A 6 -75.14 -33.58 5.07
N VAL A 7 -75.08 -33.65 6.41
CA VAL A 7 -73.96 -33.09 7.19
C VAL A 7 -72.66 -33.86 6.92
N ILE A 8 -72.72 -35.19 6.85
CA ILE A 8 -71.54 -36.03 6.54
C ILE A 8 -71.04 -35.73 5.11
N MET A 9 -71.95 -35.63 4.13
CA MET A 9 -71.57 -35.33 2.74
C MET A 9 -70.99 -33.92 2.60
N GLY A 10 -71.58 -32.93 3.28
CA GLY A 10 -71.05 -31.55 3.31
C GLY A 10 -69.66 -31.47 3.95
N ALA A 11 -69.42 -32.22 5.03
CA ALA A 11 -68.11 -32.31 5.66
C ALA A 11 -67.06 -32.96 4.74
N LEU A 12 -67.41 -34.04 4.04
CA LEU A 12 -66.52 -34.71 3.09
C LEU A 12 -66.15 -33.80 1.91
N VAL A 13 -67.13 -33.08 1.34
CA VAL A 13 -66.89 -32.11 0.26
C VAL A 13 -66.04 -30.94 0.75
N GLY A 14 -66.30 -30.43 1.96
CA GLY A 14 -65.49 -29.38 2.58
C GLY A 14 -64.04 -29.80 2.79
N ILE A 15 -63.81 -31.00 3.32
CA ILE A 15 -62.47 -31.57 3.51
C ILE A 15 -61.78 -31.78 2.15
N ALA A 16 -62.48 -32.29 1.14
CA ALA A 16 -61.93 -32.48 -0.20
C ALA A 16 -61.51 -31.16 -0.86
N LEU A 17 -62.33 -30.10 -0.71
CA LEU A 17 -62.00 -28.76 -1.22
C LEU A 17 -60.79 -28.17 -0.49
N VAL A 18 -60.73 -28.27 0.83
CA VAL A 18 -59.59 -27.77 1.62
C VAL A 18 -58.31 -28.56 1.32
N ALA A 19 -58.40 -29.89 1.17
CA ALA A 19 -57.28 -30.73 0.79
C ALA A 19 -56.80 -30.41 -0.64
N GLY A 20 -57.73 -30.21 -1.58
CA GLY A 20 -57.44 -29.80 -2.95
C GLY A 20 -56.78 -28.41 -3.02
N TRP A 21 -57.31 -27.44 -2.27
CA TRP A 21 -56.73 -26.09 -2.16
C TRP A 21 -55.34 -26.12 -1.52
N SER A 22 -55.17 -26.87 -0.42
CA SER A 22 -53.87 -27.05 0.25
C SER A 22 -52.83 -27.68 -0.67
N ARG A 23 -53.21 -28.71 -1.43
CA ARG A 23 -52.32 -29.36 -2.42
C ARG A 23 -51.95 -28.41 -3.56
N MET A 24 -52.92 -27.65 -4.07
CA MET A 24 -52.68 -26.64 -5.10
C MET A 24 -51.75 -25.52 -4.59
N MET A 25 -51.96 -25.04 -3.36
CA MET A 25 -51.13 -24.00 -2.74
C MET A 25 -49.71 -24.49 -2.47
N ARG A 26 -49.52 -25.72 -1.99
CA ARG A 26 -48.20 -26.35 -1.84
C ARG A 26 -47.49 -26.51 -3.19
N HIS A 27 -48.21 -26.92 -4.24
CA HIS A 27 -47.65 -27.04 -5.60
C HIS A 27 -47.27 -25.67 -6.19
N ARG A 28 -48.07 -24.62 -5.94
CA ARG A 28 -47.74 -23.24 -6.36
C ARG A 28 -46.55 -22.67 -5.58
N SER A 29 -46.47 -22.95 -4.27
CA SER A 29 -45.37 -22.49 -3.42
C SER A 29 -44.04 -23.11 -3.84
N THR A 30 -43.99 -24.44 -4.00
CA THR A 30 -42.78 -25.16 -4.45
C THR A 30 -42.29 -24.66 -5.81
N LYS A 31 -43.18 -24.41 -6.78
CA LYS A 31 -42.83 -23.79 -8.06
C LYS A 31 -42.29 -22.35 -7.95
N ARG A 32 -42.76 -21.56 -6.97
CA ARG A 32 -42.23 -20.21 -6.73
C ARG A 32 -40.86 -20.28 -6.08
N ILE A 33 -40.66 -21.19 -5.15
CA ILE A 33 -39.37 -21.41 -4.50
C ILE A 33 -38.34 -21.89 -5.54
N SER A 34 -38.69 -22.86 -6.39
CA SER A 34 -37.77 -23.33 -7.44
C SER A 34 -37.40 -22.20 -8.40
N LYS A 35 -38.38 -21.44 -8.90
CA LYS A 35 -38.11 -20.29 -9.77
C LYS A 35 -37.29 -19.20 -9.08
N ALA A 36 -37.51 -18.95 -7.80
CA ALA A 36 -36.72 -17.97 -7.03
C ALA A 36 -35.28 -18.45 -6.83
N VAL A 37 -35.07 -19.75 -6.62
CA VAL A 37 -33.75 -20.38 -6.57
C VAL A 37 -33.07 -20.28 -7.93
N ASP A 38 -33.78 -20.57 -9.03
CA ASP A 38 -33.24 -20.45 -10.39
C ASP A 38 -32.85 -19.00 -10.73
N VAL A 39 -33.71 -18.03 -10.41
CA VAL A 39 -33.41 -16.60 -10.59
C VAL A 39 -32.23 -16.15 -9.74
N LYS A 40 -32.13 -16.64 -8.50
CA LYS A 40 -31.00 -16.35 -7.62
C LYS A 40 -29.70 -16.96 -8.15
N LEU A 41 -29.76 -18.19 -8.66
CA LEU A 41 -28.62 -18.86 -9.29
C LEU A 41 -28.17 -18.10 -10.54
N LEU A 42 -29.11 -17.72 -11.42
CA LEU A 42 -28.84 -16.91 -12.60
C LEU A 42 -28.19 -15.56 -12.26
N GLY A 43 -28.65 -14.90 -11.18
CA GLY A 43 -28.08 -13.65 -10.70
C GLY A 43 -26.70 -13.79 -10.05
N SER A 44 -26.25 -15.01 -9.77
CA SER A 44 -24.93 -15.33 -9.19
C SER A 44 -23.95 -15.96 -10.17
N LEU A 45 -24.36 -16.15 -11.44
CA LEU A 45 -23.51 -16.79 -12.44
C LEU A 45 -22.30 -15.91 -12.77
N ASN A 46 -21.11 -16.46 -12.56
CA ASN A 46 -19.86 -15.82 -12.96
C ASN A 46 -19.55 -16.09 -14.44
N ARG A 47 -18.52 -15.40 -14.97
CA ARG A 47 -17.99 -15.59 -16.33
C ARG A 47 -17.80 -17.07 -16.69
N ASP A 48 -17.21 -17.84 -15.79
CA ASP A 48 -16.90 -19.26 -16.03
C ASP A 48 -18.15 -20.13 -16.08
N ASP A 49 -19.20 -19.75 -15.34
CA ASP A 49 -20.47 -20.46 -15.34
C ASP A 49 -21.28 -20.11 -16.60
N LEU A 50 -21.27 -18.86 -17.03
CA LEU A 50 -21.85 -18.45 -18.31
C LEU A 50 -21.11 -19.07 -19.51
N ARG A 51 -19.78 -19.25 -19.42
CA ARG A 51 -19.00 -19.97 -20.41
C ARG A 51 -19.33 -21.46 -20.45
N LYS A 52 -19.56 -22.10 -19.29
CA LYS A 52 -20.03 -23.49 -19.22
C LYS A 52 -21.44 -23.67 -19.79
N LEU A 53 -22.32 -22.68 -19.58
CA LEU A 53 -23.72 -22.73 -20.02
C LEU A 53 -23.90 -22.37 -21.50
N CYS A 54 -23.17 -21.38 -22.00
CA CYS A 54 -23.36 -20.81 -23.35
C CYS A 54 -22.21 -21.12 -24.33
N GLY A 55 -21.13 -21.78 -23.89
CA GLY A 55 -19.94 -22.05 -24.71
C GLY A 55 -19.11 -20.80 -25.00
N ASP A 56 -18.34 -20.82 -26.09
CA ASP A 56 -17.42 -19.72 -26.48
C ASP A 56 -18.09 -18.64 -27.37
N LYS A 57 -19.39 -18.75 -27.68
CA LYS A 57 -20.10 -17.82 -28.57
C LYS A 57 -20.97 -16.86 -27.75
N PHE A 58 -20.36 -15.81 -27.21
CA PHE A 58 -21.10 -14.73 -26.57
C PHE A 58 -21.62 -13.73 -27.62
N PRO A 59 -22.85 -13.22 -27.49
CA PRO A 59 -23.28 -12.05 -28.23
C PRO A 59 -22.37 -10.85 -27.94
N GLU A 60 -22.04 -10.05 -28.96
CA GLU A 60 -21.08 -8.93 -28.84
C GLU A 60 -21.46 -7.87 -27.79
N TRP A 61 -22.75 -7.78 -27.44
CA TRP A 61 -23.27 -6.86 -26.41
C TRP A 61 -23.07 -7.36 -24.98
N ILE A 62 -22.69 -8.63 -24.78
CA ILE A 62 -22.29 -9.15 -23.48
C ILE A 62 -20.81 -8.87 -23.30
N SER A 63 -20.51 -7.71 -22.69
CA SER A 63 -19.17 -7.39 -22.19
C SER A 63 -19.16 -7.64 -20.68
N PHE A 64 -18.15 -8.38 -20.19
CA PHE A 64 -17.90 -8.54 -18.77
C PHE A 64 -16.73 -7.62 -18.41
N PRO A 65 -16.99 -6.33 -18.11
CA PRO A 65 -15.91 -5.44 -17.73
C PRO A 65 -15.30 -5.96 -16.42
N ALA A 66 -13.97 -6.05 -16.37
CA ALA A 66 -13.27 -6.49 -15.17
C ALA A 66 -13.48 -5.55 -13.97
N PHE A 67 -13.91 -4.31 -14.24
CA PHE A 67 -14.28 -3.28 -13.28
C PHE A 67 -15.72 -2.85 -13.53
N GLU A 68 -16.52 -2.81 -12.47
CA GLU A 68 -17.89 -2.32 -12.50
C GLU A 68 -17.92 -0.79 -12.38
N GLN A 69 -18.66 -0.12 -13.25
CA GLN A 69 -18.78 1.33 -13.21
C GLN A 69 -19.69 1.79 -12.07
N VAL A 70 -19.17 2.65 -11.19
CA VAL A 70 -19.89 3.17 -10.01
C VAL A 70 -20.20 4.66 -10.15
N LYS A 71 -21.09 5.00 -11.09
CA LYS A 71 -21.52 6.39 -11.34
C LYS A 71 -22.17 7.04 -10.12
N TRP A 72 -22.89 6.26 -9.31
CA TRP A 72 -23.56 6.77 -8.10
C TRP A 72 -22.54 7.20 -7.03
N LEU A 73 -21.44 6.45 -6.89
CA LEU A 73 -20.38 6.74 -5.92
C LEU A 73 -19.66 8.04 -6.28
N ASN A 74 -19.39 8.26 -7.58
CA ASN A 74 -18.85 9.54 -8.06
C ASN A 74 -19.75 10.74 -7.73
N LYS A 75 -21.08 10.59 -7.80
CA LYS A 75 -22.04 11.64 -7.41
C LYS A 75 -22.03 11.93 -5.91
N GLN A 76 -21.75 10.92 -5.07
CA GLN A 76 -21.59 11.12 -3.63
C GLN A 76 -20.25 11.78 -3.32
N LEU A 77 -19.17 11.27 -3.92
CA LEU A 77 -17.82 11.79 -3.76
C LEU A 77 -17.73 13.27 -4.13
N SER A 78 -18.38 13.70 -5.23
CA SER A 78 -18.41 15.11 -5.60
C SER A 78 -19.07 16.02 -4.56
N LYS A 79 -20.06 15.51 -3.80
CA LYS A 79 -20.74 16.25 -2.72
C LYS A 79 -19.95 16.22 -1.41
N LEU A 80 -19.23 15.14 -1.16
CA LEU A 80 -18.39 14.96 0.03
C LEU A 80 -17.03 15.65 -0.11
N TRP A 81 -16.60 15.90 -1.35
CA TRP A 81 -15.25 16.39 -1.65
C TRP A 81 -14.84 17.65 -0.90
N PRO A 82 -15.67 18.68 -0.71
CA PRO A 82 -15.25 19.86 0.07
C PRO A 82 -14.80 19.50 1.50
N PHE A 83 -15.50 18.57 2.15
CA PHE A 83 -15.18 18.09 3.49
C PHE A 83 -13.96 17.15 3.48
N ILE A 84 -13.89 16.26 2.48
CA ILE A 84 -12.76 15.34 2.32
C ILE A 84 -11.49 16.11 2.01
N ALA A 85 -11.54 17.09 1.11
CA ALA A 85 -10.40 17.88 0.68
C ALA A 85 -9.80 18.68 1.84
N GLU A 86 -10.63 19.30 2.69
CA GLU A 86 -10.16 20.02 3.88
C GLU A 86 -9.50 19.07 4.88
N ALA A 87 -10.17 17.97 5.24
CA ALA A 87 -9.64 16.98 6.18
C ALA A 87 -8.36 16.31 5.66
N ALA A 88 -8.36 15.88 4.40
CA ALA A 88 -7.22 15.24 3.78
C ALA A 88 -6.04 16.20 3.60
N THR A 89 -6.28 17.51 3.41
CA THR A 89 -5.21 18.52 3.34
C THR A 89 -4.40 18.55 4.64
N ALA A 90 -5.07 18.53 5.79
CA ALA A 90 -4.39 18.48 7.09
C ALA A 90 -3.62 17.17 7.29
N VAL A 91 -4.29 16.03 7.05
CA VAL A 91 -3.68 14.70 7.21
C VAL A 91 -2.46 14.51 6.33
N VAL A 92 -2.54 14.93 5.06
CA VAL A 92 -1.42 14.83 4.12
C VAL A 92 -0.27 15.72 4.56
N LYS A 93 -0.54 16.95 5.04
CA LYS A 93 0.53 17.82 5.53
C LYS A 93 1.28 17.17 6.70
N ASP A 94 0.55 16.69 7.70
CA ASP A 94 1.12 16.08 8.90
C ASP A 94 1.87 14.77 8.59
N SER A 95 1.42 14.02 7.59
CA SER A 95 2.01 12.72 7.23
C SER A 95 3.16 12.83 6.22
N VAL A 96 3.06 13.75 5.26
CA VAL A 96 4.01 13.87 4.14
C VAL A 96 5.15 14.83 4.44
N GLU A 97 4.97 15.87 5.27
CA GLU A 97 6.08 16.76 5.64
C GLU A 97 7.28 16.02 6.27
N PRO A 98 7.08 15.09 7.22
CA PRO A 98 8.18 14.28 7.74
C PRO A 98 8.86 13.44 6.66
N LEU A 99 8.08 12.90 5.70
CA LEU A 99 8.60 12.10 4.60
C LEU A 99 9.42 12.95 3.61
N LEU A 100 8.98 14.17 3.29
CA LEU A 100 9.74 15.08 2.45
C LEU A 100 11.10 15.44 3.08
N ASP A 101 11.15 15.49 4.42
CA ASP A 101 12.39 15.73 5.14
C ASP A 101 13.29 14.48 5.19
N ASP A 102 12.70 13.31 5.43
CA ASP A 102 13.40 12.02 5.44
C ASP A 102 13.97 11.65 4.06
N TYR A 103 13.29 12.04 2.98
CA TYR A 103 13.68 11.79 1.58
C TYR A 103 14.29 13.01 0.90
N ARG A 104 14.68 14.04 1.67
CA ARG A 104 15.24 15.27 1.12
C ARG A 104 16.42 14.98 0.17
N PRO A 105 16.41 15.52 -1.05
CA PRO A 105 17.47 15.24 -2.02
C PRO A 105 18.78 16.00 -1.70
N PRO A 106 19.90 15.63 -2.35
CA PRO A 106 21.20 16.31 -2.22
C PRO A 106 21.11 17.83 -2.45
N GLY A 107 21.77 18.63 -1.60
CA GLY A 107 21.91 20.08 -1.79
C GLY A 107 20.74 20.95 -1.31
N ILE A 108 19.65 20.33 -0.87
CA ILE A 108 18.50 21.01 -0.25
C ILE A 108 18.65 20.96 1.27
N THR A 109 18.46 22.10 1.94
CA THR A 109 18.50 22.23 3.41
C THR A 109 17.11 22.09 4.03
N SER A 110 16.05 22.45 3.31
CA SER A 110 14.65 22.36 3.78
C SER A 110 13.69 22.14 2.61
N LEU A 111 12.75 21.21 2.76
CA LEU A 111 11.68 20.92 1.80
C LEU A 111 10.35 20.81 2.54
N ARG A 112 9.49 21.83 2.45
CA ARG A 112 8.21 21.90 3.21
C ARG A 112 7.08 22.46 2.38
N PHE A 113 5.84 22.21 2.78
CA PHE A 113 4.69 22.86 2.15
C PHE A 113 4.56 24.31 2.63
N SER A 114 4.74 25.26 1.70
CA SER A 114 4.34 26.65 1.92
C SER A 114 2.82 26.78 1.82
N LYS A 115 2.23 26.12 0.81
CA LYS A 115 0.79 26.06 0.61
C LYS A 115 0.43 24.67 0.09
N PHE A 116 -0.57 24.05 0.68
CA PHE A 116 -1.10 22.78 0.23
C PHE A 116 -2.62 22.83 0.22
N SER A 117 -3.22 22.45 -0.90
CA SER A 117 -4.66 22.30 -1.06
C SER A 117 -4.92 21.33 -2.20
N LEU A 118 -5.85 20.40 -1.98
CA LEU A 118 -6.29 19.43 -2.98
C LEU A 118 -7.25 20.05 -4.02
N GLY A 119 -7.63 21.32 -3.89
CA GLY A 119 -8.52 21.96 -4.85
C GLY A 119 -9.99 21.54 -4.73
N SER A 120 -10.79 21.97 -5.70
CA SER A 120 -12.26 21.84 -5.69
C SER A 120 -12.77 20.65 -6.50
N VAL A 121 -11.93 20.12 -7.39
CA VAL A 121 -12.30 19.02 -8.29
C VAL A 121 -12.02 17.67 -7.64
N SER A 122 -13.09 16.89 -7.43
CA SER A 122 -13.01 15.56 -6.85
C SER A 122 -12.38 14.53 -7.81
N PRO A 123 -11.69 13.51 -7.28
CA PRO A 123 -11.25 12.38 -8.08
C PRO A 123 -12.45 11.59 -8.61
N LYS A 124 -12.22 10.83 -9.68
CA LYS A 124 -13.19 9.96 -10.34
C LYS A 124 -12.79 8.51 -10.14
N ILE A 125 -13.77 7.70 -9.80
CA ILE A 125 -13.65 6.25 -9.75
C ILE A 125 -14.19 5.73 -11.08
N GLU A 126 -13.30 5.22 -11.93
CA GLU A 126 -13.69 4.66 -13.23
C GLU A 126 -14.39 3.32 -13.07
N GLY A 127 -13.91 2.50 -12.14
CA GLY A 127 -14.62 1.30 -11.76
C GLY A 127 -14.02 0.60 -10.54
N ILE A 128 -14.79 -0.36 -10.05
CA ILE A 128 -14.45 -1.16 -8.88
C ILE A 128 -14.45 -2.62 -9.27
N LYS A 129 -13.42 -3.34 -8.83
CA LYS A 129 -13.31 -4.78 -8.98
C LYS A 129 -13.23 -5.41 -7.60
N VAL A 130 -14.20 -6.25 -7.26
CA VAL A 130 -14.13 -7.06 -6.04
C VAL A 130 -13.31 -8.31 -6.35
N GLN A 131 -12.22 -8.54 -5.62
CA GLN A 131 -11.48 -9.79 -5.68
C GLN A 131 -12.17 -10.82 -4.76
N SER A 132 -12.25 -12.07 -5.22
CA SER A 132 -12.90 -13.15 -4.46
C SER A 132 -12.21 -13.37 -3.10
N LEU A 133 -13.05 -13.72 -2.13
CA LEU A 133 -12.90 -13.50 -0.70
C LEU A 133 -12.15 -14.66 -0.04
N LYS A 134 -10.97 -14.39 0.54
CA LYS A 134 -10.50 -15.21 1.66
C LYS A 134 -11.57 -15.12 2.77
N LYS A 135 -11.83 -16.22 3.48
CA LYS A 135 -12.85 -16.22 4.54
C LYS A 135 -12.49 -15.15 5.59
N GLY A 136 -13.36 -14.16 5.79
CA GLY A 136 -13.14 -13.05 6.73
C GLY A 136 -12.51 -11.78 6.14
N GLN A 137 -12.22 -11.73 4.84
CA GLN A 137 -11.66 -10.54 4.17
C GLN A 137 -12.36 -10.23 2.86
N ILE A 138 -12.66 -8.95 2.63
CA ILE A 138 -13.12 -8.44 1.33
C ILE A 138 -12.03 -7.58 0.72
N THR A 139 -11.46 -8.02 -0.39
CA THR A 139 -10.48 -7.24 -1.16
C THR A 139 -11.17 -6.59 -2.35
N MET A 140 -10.98 -5.28 -2.50
CA MET A 140 -11.59 -4.45 -3.52
C MET A 140 -10.53 -3.56 -4.16
N ASP A 141 -10.40 -3.62 -5.48
CA ASP A 141 -9.52 -2.76 -6.26
C ASP A 141 -10.35 -1.63 -6.89
N ILE A 142 -9.96 -0.39 -6.66
CA ILE A 142 -10.64 0.83 -7.13
C ILE A 142 -9.73 1.53 -8.14
N ASP A 143 -10.15 1.63 -9.42
CA ASP A 143 -9.44 2.43 -10.43
C ASP A 143 -9.76 3.92 -10.20
N LEU A 144 -8.79 4.65 -9.64
CA LEU A 144 -8.90 6.06 -9.29
C LEU A 144 -8.15 6.92 -10.30
N ARG A 145 -8.84 7.93 -10.83
CA ARG A 145 -8.28 8.95 -11.71
C ARG A 145 -8.56 10.34 -11.17
N TRP A 146 -7.52 11.15 -11.11
CA TRP A 146 -7.63 12.50 -10.60
C TRP A 146 -6.83 13.46 -11.47
N GLY A 147 -7.49 14.49 -11.96
CA GLY A 147 -6.89 15.60 -12.71
C GLY A 147 -7.55 16.88 -12.24
N GLY A 148 -7.27 17.24 -10.99
CA GLY A 148 -7.90 18.37 -10.31
C GLY A 148 -7.11 19.67 -10.45
N ASP A 149 -7.51 20.65 -9.65
CA ASP A 149 -6.92 21.98 -9.53
C ASP A 149 -6.18 22.19 -8.20
N PRO A 150 -5.25 21.30 -7.79
CA PRO A 150 -4.59 21.45 -6.50
C PRO A 150 -3.67 22.68 -6.48
N SER A 151 -3.54 23.29 -5.31
CA SER A 151 -2.62 24.40 -5.06
C SER A 151 -1.51 23.92 -4.15
N ILE A 152 -0.42 23.43 -4.76
CA ILE A 152 0.74 22.90 -4.05
C ILE A 152 1.93 23.83 -4.31
N ILE A 153 2.44 24.43 -3.25
CA ILE A 153 3.65 25.27 -3.27
C ILE A 153 4.60 24.71 -2.21
N LEU A 154 5.75 24.26 -2.67
CA LEU A 154 6.85 23.80 -1.84
C LEU A 154 7.80 24.97 -1.59
N ALA A 155 8.13 25.22 -0.33
CA ALA A 155 9.26 26.06 0.03
C ALA A 155 10.52 25.19 -0.03
N VAL A 156 11.40 25.49 -0.98
CA VAL A 156 12.67 24.81 -1.15
C VAL A 156 13.79 25.77 -0.76
N GLU A 157 14.53 25.41 0.28
CA GLU A 157 15.73 26.12 0.68
C GLU A 157 16.93 25.25 0.28
N ALA A 158 17.80 25.80 -0.55
CA ALA A 158 19.09 25.21 -0.89
C ALA A 158 20.20 26.15 -0.41
N LEU A 159 21.44 25.62 -0.35
CA LEU A 159 22.62 26.39 0.09
C LEU A 159 22.83 27.68 -0.71
N VAL A 160 22.43 27.69 -1.99
CA VAL A 160 22.69 28.80 -2.93
C VAL A 160 21.47 29.70 -3.12
N ALA A 161 20.26 29.19 -2.94
CA ALA A 161 19.03 29.94 -3.18
C ALA A 161 17.83 29.33 -2.44
N SER A 162 16.87 30.18 -2.05
CA SER A 162 15.54 29.75 -1.61
C SER A 162 14.53 30.11 -2.69
N VAL A 163 13.87 29.10 -3.25
CA VAL A 163 12.93 29.27 -4.36
C VAL A 163 11.64 28.52 -4.05
N PRO A 164 10.49 29.22 -3.91
CA PRO A 164 9.21 28.56 -3.83
C PRO A 164 8.84 27.92 -5.17
N ILE A 165 8.55 26.63 -5.16
CA ILE A 165 8.19 25.85 -6.36
C ILE A 165 6.72 25.50 -6.30
N GLN A 166 6.02 25.87 -7.36
CA GLN A 166 4.63 25.51 -7.57
C GLN A 166 4.53 24.25 -8.41
N LEU A 167 3.72 23.31 -7.94
CA LEU A 167 3.35 22.09 -8.66
C LEU A 167 2.00 22.33 -9.33
N LYS A 168 1.93 22.21 -10.67
CA LYS A 168 0.72 22.43 -11.48
C LYS A 168 0.36 21.17 -12.26
N ASP A 169 -0.88 21.16 -12.75
CA ASP A 169 -1.41 20.14 -13.66
C ASP A 169 -1.21 18.71 -13.13
N LEU A 170 -1.44 18.52 -11.83
CA LEU A 170 -1.30 17.22 -11.18
C LEU A 170 -2.35 16.25 -11.73
N GLN A 171 -1.86 15.15 -12.29
CA GLN A 171 -2.67 14.04 -12.76
C GLN A 171 -2.21 12.76 -12.07
N VAL A 172 -3.15 12.08 -11.42
CA VAL A 172 -2.93 10.82 -10.72
C VAL A 172 -3.81 9.75 -11.36
N PHE A 173 -3.19 8.68 -11.82
CA PHE A 173 -3.86 7.47 -12.30
C PHE A 173 -3.30 6.30 -11.50
N THR A 174 -4.14 5.67 -10.68
CA THR A 174 -3.69 4.60 -9.80
C THR A 174 -4.83 3.65 -9.47
N ILE A 175 -4.49 2.41 -9.12
CA ILE A 175 -5.43 1.46 -8.58
C ILE A 175 -5.21 1.35 -7.08
N ILE A 176 -6.23 1.68 -6.30
CA ILE A 176 -6.22 1.60 -4.84
C ILE A 176 -6.83 0.26 -4.43
N ARG A 177 -6.06 -0.56 -3.74
CA ARG A 177 -6.56 -1.76 -3.07
C ARG A 177 -7.07 -1.40 -1.69
N VAL A 178 -8.32 -1.73 -1.44
CA VAL A 178 -9.00 -1.62 -0.15
C VAL A 178 -9.35 -3.02 0.33
N ILE A 179 -8.86 -3.40 1.50
CA ILE A 179 -9.15 -4.68 2.15
C ILE A 179 -9.98 -4.38 3.40
N PHE A 180 -11.20 -4.88 3.43
CA PHE A 180 -12.06 -4.85 4.61
C PHE A 180 -11.83 -6.13 5.41
N GLN A 181 -11.36 -5.98 6.64
CA GLN A 181 -11.29 -7.07 7.60
C GLN A 181 -12.67 -7.22 8.23
N LEU A 182 -13.29 -8.39 8.08
CA LEU A 182 -14.64 -8.64 8.57
C LEU A 182 -14.64 -9.11 10.02
N CYS A 183 -15.66 -8.70 10.76
CA CYS A 183 -15.97 -9.19 12.10
C CYS A 183 -17.46 -9.53 12.24
N GLU A 184 -17.83 -10.26 13.29
CA GLU A 184 -19.23 -10.67 13.54
C GLU A 184 -20.06 -9.58 14.23
N GLU A 185 -19.41 -8.52 14.75
CA GLU A 185 -20.06 -7.41 15.42
C GLU A 185 -20.30 -6.24 14.46
N ILE A 186 -21.46 -5.58 14.55
CA ILE A 186 -21.79 -4.38 13.75
C ILE A 186 -20.72 -3.31 14.00
N PRO A 187 -20.09 -2.72 12.95
CA PRO A 187 -20.52 -2.62 11.54
C PRO A 187 -20.08 -3.78 10.61
N CYS A 188 -19.69 -4.93 11.18
CA CYS A 188 -19.17 -6.12 10.52
C CYS A 188 -17.80 -5.92 9.86
N ILE A 189 -17.13 -4.82 10.16
CA ILE A 189 -15.81 -4.46 9.66
C ILE A 189 -14.97 -4.01 10.86
N SER A 190 -13.86 -4.69 11.11
CA SER A 190 -12.93 -4.33 12.19
C SER A 190 -11.90 -3.28 11.76
N ALA A 191 -11.35 -3.44 10.56
CA ALA A 191 -10.34 -2.54 10.03
C ALA A 191 -10.46 -2.43 8.50
N VAL A 192 -10.06 -1.28 7.99
CA VAL A 192 -9.92 -1.02 6.55
C VAL A 192 -8.45 -0.84 6.26
N VAL A 193 -7.91 -1.64 5.36
CA VAL A 193 -6.52 -1.57 4.93
C VAL A 193 -6.47 -1.01 3.52
N VAL A 194 -5.68 0.03 3.30
CA VAL A 194 -5.60 0.75 2.02
C VAL A 194 -4.16 0.75 1.52
N ALA A 195 -3.94 0.37 0.26
CA ALA A 195 -2.63 0.39 -0.40
C ALA A 195 -2.76 0.71 -1.89
N LEU A 196 -1.72 1.25 -2.51
CA LEU A 196 -1.65 1.36 -3.98
C LEU A 196 -1.15 0.04 -4.57
N LEU A 197 -1.70 -0.39 -5.69
CA LEU A 197 -1.15 -1.54 -6.41
C LEU A 197 0.18 -1.18 -7.07
N SER A 198 1.20 -2.00 -6.88
CA SER A 198 2.51 -1.85 -7.54
C SER A 198 2.43 -2.17 -9.04
N GLU A 199 1.48 -3.02 -9.44
CA GLU A 199 1.17 -3.34 -10.83
C GLU A 199 -0.35 -3.25 -11.09
N PRO A 200 -0.81 -2.40 -12.02
CA PRO A 200 -0.05 -1.42 -12.81
C PRO A 200 0.53 -0.30 -11.94
N LYS A 201 1.73 0.18 -12.28
CA LYS A 201 2.41 1.24 -11.52
C LYS A 201 1.56 2.51 -11.41
N PRO A 202 1.46 3.13 -10.23
CA PRO A 202 0.86 4.44 -10.07
C PRO A 202 1.53 5.47 -10.97
N ARG A 203 0.73 6.21 -11.74
CA ARG A 203 1.21 7.27 -12.62
C ARG A 203 0.81 8.62 -12.03
N ILE A 204 1.81 9.37 -11.60
CA ILE A 204 1.68 10.71 -11.05
C ILE A 204 2.46 11.64 -11.97
N ASP A 205 1.74 12.44 -12.75
CA ASP A 205 2.32 13.43 -13.67
C ASP A 205 2.01 14.83 -13.15
N TYR A 206 2.97 15.75 -13.25
CA TYR A 206 2.79 17.15 -12.89
C TYR A 206 3.83 18.02 -13.60
N VAL A 207 3.63 19.34 -13.53
CA VAL A 207 4.54 20.35 -14.05
C VAL A 207 5.03 21.24 -12.91
N LEU A 208 6.35 21.31 -12.74
CA LEU A 208 6.97 22.23 -11.79
C LEU A 208 7.10 23.62 -12.41
N LYS A 209 6.88 24.68 -11.62
CA LYS A 209 7.12 26.08 -11.98
C LYS A 209 7.70 26.84 -10.79
N ALA A 210 8.79 27.57 -10.97
CA ALA A 210 9.30 28.45 -9.93
C ALA A 210 8.44 29.71 -9.80
N VAL A 211 8.12 30.11 -8.57
CA VAL A 211 7.37 31.35 -8.29
C VAL A 211 8.37 32.48 -8.13
N GLY A 212 8.39 33.43 -9.07
CA GLY A 212 9.27 34.60 -9.02
C GLY A 212 10.73 34.36 -9.44
N GLY A 213 11.01 33.23 -10.11
CA GLY A 213 12.34 32.88 -10.62
C GLY A 213 12.26 31.83 -11.73
N SER A 214 13.42 31.37 -12.23
CA SER A 214 13.50 30.25 -13.17
C SER A 214 13.88 28.96 -12.43
N LEU A 215 13.28 27.83 -12.81
CA LEU A 215 13.67 26.51 -12.32
C LEU A 215 15.14 26.17 -12.63
N THR A 216 15.72 26.83 -13.63
CA THR A 216 17.14 26.69 -13.99
C THR A 216 18.08 27.28 -12.94
N ALA A 217 17.56 28.01 -11.94
CA ALA A 217 18.38 28.57 -10.87
C ALA A 217 19.04 27.49 -10.00
N ILE A 218 18.43 26.30 -9.93
CA ILE A 218 19.00 25.13 -9.26
C ILE A 218 18.99 23.99 -10.29
N PRO A 219 20.12 23.75 -10.98
CA PRO A 219 20.23 22.67 -11.96
C PRO A 219 19.85 21.31 -11.35
N GLY A 220 19.05 20.52 -12.06
CA GLY A 220 18.63 19.19 -11.63
C GLY A 220 17.52 19.14 -10.57
N LEU A 221 16.99 20.29 -10.12
CA LEU A 221 15.97 20.32 -9.07
C LEU A 221 14.66 19.61 -9.46
N SER A 222 14.24 19.72 -10.72
CA SER A 222 13.07 19.00 -11.22
C SER A 222 13.22 17.50 -11.04
N ASP A 223 14.37 16.97 -11.45
CA ASP A 223 14.65 15.54 -11.47
C ASP A 223 14.79 15.02 -10.04
N MET A 224 15.42 15.80 -9.16
CA MET A 224 15.52 15.50 -7.72
C MET A 224 14.15 15.43 -7.04
N ILE A 225 13.23 16.35 -7.35
CA ILE A 225 11.86 16.32 -6.79
C ILE A 225 11.09 15.12 -7.33
N ASP A 226 11.20 14.85 -8.64
CA ASP A 226 10.56 13.70 -9.28
C ASP A 226 11.03 12.37 -8.68
N ASP A 227 12.33 12.22 -8.45
CA ASP A 227 12.90 11.04 -7.80
C ASP A 227 12.47 10.92 -6.34
N THR A 228 12.37 12.03 -5.62
CA THR A 228 11.88 12.08 -4.24
C THR A 228 10.42 11.61 -4.16
N VAL A 229 9.54 12.15 -5.01
CA VAL A 229 8.12 11.78 -5.06
C VAL A 229 7.96 10.30 -5.42
N ARG A 230 8.67 9.82 -6.45
CA ARG A 230 8.65 8.40 -6.85
C ARG A 230 9.12 7.49 -5.72
N SER A 231 10.17 7.88 -5.01
CA SER A 231 10.71 7.09 -3.90
C SER A 231 9.72 7.00 -2.74
N ILE A 232 9.10 8.11 -2.34
CA ILE A 232 8.10 8.13 -1.28
C ILE A 232 6.89 7.25 -1.65
N VAL A 233 6.39 7.37 -2.87
CA VAL A 233 5.22 6.59 -3.33
C VAL A 233 5.53 5.10 -3.33
N SER A 234 6.69 4.71 -3.89
CA SER A 234 7.11 3.32 -3.97
C SER A 234 7.43 2.70 -2.61
N ASP A 235 7.96 3.48 -1.67
CA ASP A 235 8.40 2.97 -0.37
C ASP A 235 7.30 2.98 0.69
N GLN A 236 6.34 3.91 0.61
CA GLN A 236 5.37 4.15 1.69
C GLN A 236 3.91 3.87 1.30
N LEU A 237 3.56 3.96 0.02
CA LEU A 237 2.16 3.91 -0.44
C LEU A 237 1.85 2.70 -1.33
N GLU A 238 2.85 2.14 -2.00
CA GLU A 238 2.71 0.93 -2.82
C GLU A 238 2.72 -0.34 -1.97
N TRP A 239 1.93 -1.34 -2.37
CA TRP A 239 1.93 -2.66 -1.77
C TRP A 239 3.36 -3.24 -1.73
N PRO A 240 3.81 -3.84 -0.61
CA PRO A 240 3.03 -4.31 0.55
C PRO A 240 2.76 -3.28 1.66
N HIS A 241 3.28 -2.06 1.52
CA HIS A 241 3.00 -0.95 2.44
C HIS A 241 1.56 -0.53 2.34
N ARG A 242 0.95 -0.37 3.51
CA ARG A 242 -0.50 -0.21 3.63
C ARG A 242 -0.86 0.57 4.86
N ILE A 243 -1.92 1.35 4.72
CA ILE A 243 -2.51 2.14 5.78
C ILE A 243 -3.59 1.28 6.44
N VAL A 244 -3.44 1.00 7.73
CA VAL A 244 -4.45 0.29 8.52
C VAL A 244 -5.29 1.31 9.28
N VAL A 245 -6.57 1.41 8.94
CA VAL A 245 -7.55 2.27 9.61
C VAL A 245 -8.45 1.38 10.46
N PRO A 246 -8.25 1.32 11.80
CA PRO A 246 -9.18 0.62 12.67
C PRO A 246 -10.52 1.34 12.71
N LEU A 247 -11.62 0.60 12.57
CA LEU A 247 -12.96 1.14 12.76
C LEU A 247 -13.29 1.01 14.25
N GLY A 248 -13.47 2.15 14.92
CA GLY A 248 -13.70 2.18 16.36
C GLY A 248 -14.94 1.39 16.78
N GLY A 249 -14.89 0.79 17.97
CA GLY A 249 -16.01 0.06 18.57
C GLY A 249 -15.67 -1.35 19.05
N VAL A 250 -14.56 -1.93 18.57
CA VAL A 250 -14.10 -3.27 18.95
C VAL A 250 -12.60 -3.22 19.25
N ASP A 251 -12.18 -3.76 20.39
CA ASP A 251 -10.76 -3.96 20.71
C ASP A 251 -10.22 -5.11 19.86
N VAL A 252 -9.85 -4.80 18.62
CA VAL A 252 -9.29 -5.78 17.68
C VAL A 252 -7.77 -5.68 17.72
N ASP A 253 -7.12 -6.82 17.90
CA ASP A 253 -5.68 -6.92 17.76
C ASP A 253 -5.29 -6.69 16.28
N ILE A 254 -4.80 -5.49 16.00
CA ILE A 254 -4.32 -5.07 14.67
C ILE A 254 -2.86 -5.49 14.42
N SER A 255 -2.20 -6.14 15.39
CA SER A 255 -0.78 -6.52 15.29
C SER A 255 -0.47 -7.48 14.13
N GLU A 256 -1.45 -8.26 13.67
CA GLU A 256 -1.32 -9.12 12.49
C GLU A 256 -1.55 -8.36 11.17
N LEU A 257 -2.21 -7.20 11.22
CA LEU A 257 -2.43 -6.33 10.07
C LEU A 257 -1.26 -5.38 9.83
N GLU A 258 -0.43 -5.12 10.83
CA GLU A 258 0.82 -4.38 10.67
C GLU A 258 1.76 -5.12 9.69
N LEU A 259 2.45 -4.36 8.85
CA LEU A 259 3.44 -4.94 7.94
C LEU A 259 4.68 -5.35 8.73
N LYS A 260 5.09 -6.60 8.59
CA LYS A 260 6.31 -7.15 9.21
C LYS A 260 7.23 -7.69 8.12
N PRO A 261 8.56 -7.57 8.28
CA PRO A 261 9.51 -8.26 7.42
C PRO A 261 9.20 -9.77 7.41
N GLN A 262 9.10 -10.39 6.25
CA GLN A 262 8.87 -11.83 6.11
C GLN A 262 10.16 -12.60 5.83
N GLY A 263 11.18 -11.94 5.29
CA GLY A 263 12.45 -12.59 4.95
C GLY A 263 13.64 -11.66 4.99
N ARG A 264 14.83 -12.25 5.12
CA ARG A 264 16.12 -11.59 5.02
C ARG A 264 16.84 -12.09 3.76
N VAL A 265 17.22 -11.17 2.90
CA VAL A 265 17.96 -11.42 1.66
C VAL A 265 19.41 -11.04 1.89
N THR A 266 20.30 -12.00 1.78
CA THR A 266 21.75 -11.75 1.72
C THR A 266 22.16 -11.74 0.26
N ILE A 267 22.61 -10.58 -0.23
CA ILE A 267 23.07 -10.40 -1.61
C ILE A 267 24.57 -10.09 -1.60
N THR A 268 25.34 -10.91 -2.30
CA THR A 268 26.75 -10.65 -2.59
C THR A 268 26.88 -10.16 -4.03
N VAL A 269 27.31 -8.91 -4.19
CA VAL A 269 27.65 -8.34 -5.49
C VAL A 269 29.05 -8.82 -5.86
N VAL A 270 29.13 -9.77 -6.79
CA VAL A 270 30.40 -10.45 -7.13
C VAL A 270 31.18 -9.59 -8.12
N LYS A 271 30.64 -9.41 -9.32
CA LYS A 271 31.34 -8.72 -10.42
C LYS A 271 30.35 -8.20 -11.47
N ALA A 272 30.82 -7.27 -12.30
CA ALA A 272 30.15 -6.95 -13.56
C ALA A 272 31.08 -7.24 -14.74
N SER A 273 30.51 -7.36 -15.94
CA SER A 273 31.24 -7.68 -17.16
C SER A 273 30.71 -6.89 -18.34
N ALA A 274 31.62 -6.43 -19.18
CA ALA A 274 31.33 -5.65 -20.39
C ALA A 274 30.41 -4.43 -20.13
N LEU A 275 30.64 -3.71 -19.04
CA LEU A 275 29.92 -2.46 -18.77
C LEU A 275 30.15 -1.46 -19.91
N LYS A 276 29.10 -0.75 -20.28
CA LYS A 276 29.18 0.28 -21.32
C LYS A 276 29.96 1.48 -20.78
N ASN A 277 31.09 1.81 -21.41
CA ASN A 277 31.82 3.03 -21.09
C ASN A 277 30.98 4.26 -21.49
N MET A 278 30.74 5.16 -20.53
CA MET A 278 29.99 6.40 -20.75
C MET A 278 30.89 7.64 -20.72
N GLU A 279 32.19 7.47 -20.48
CA GLU A 279 33.16 8.55 -20.45
C GLU A 279 33.76 8.86 -21.83
N MET A 280 34.10 10.13 -22.06
CA MET A 280 34.82 10.58 -23.25
C MET A 280 36.34 10.38 -23.14
N ILE A 281 36.88 10.44 -21.92
CA ILE A 281 38.31 10.31 -21.62
C ILE A 281 38.42 9.39 -20.41
N GLY A 282 39.05 8.22 -20.58
CA GLY A 282 39.14 7.20 -19.53
C GLY A 282 38.15 6.05 -19.70
N LYS A 283 37.99 5.26 -18.63
CA LYS A 283 36.90 4.29 -18.51
C LYS A 283 36.17 4.64 -17.23
N SER A 284 34.87 4.38 -17.26
CA SER A 284 33.98 4.46 -16.11
C SER A 284 34.57 3.86 -14.82
N ASP A 285 34.21 4.48 -13.71
CA ASP A 285 34.48 4.16 -12.32
C ASP A 285 33.21 3.54 -11.67
N PRO A 286 32.88 2.27 -11.97
CA PRO A 286 31.60 1.72 -11.58
C PRO A 286 31.46 1.39 -10.09
N TYR A 287 30.24 1.58 -9.61
CA TYR A 287 29.76 1.07 -8.33
C TYR A 287 28.29 0.63 -8.43
N VAL A 288 27.81 -0.09 -7.42
CA VAL A 288 26.48 -0.72 -7.43
C VAL A 288 25.67 -0.29 -6.23
N PHE A 289 24.39 0.04 -6.47
CA PHE A 289 23.36 0.09 -5.45
C PHE A 289 22.51 -1.16 -5.47
N CYS A 290 22.25 -1.74 -4.30
CA CYS A 290 21.30 -2.83 -4.11
C CYS A 290 20.26 -2.46 -3.07
N TYR A 291 18.98 -2.71 -3.37
CA TYR A 291 17.87 -2.45 -2.46
C TYR A 291 16.60 -3.20 -2.85
N ILE A 292 15.75 -3.47 -1.86
CA ILE A 292 14.34 -3.80 -2.07
C ILE A 292 13.51 -2.51 -1.96
N ARG A 293 13.85 -1.68 -0.98
CA ARG A 293 13.23 -0.39 -0.69
C ARG A 293 14.19 0.78 -0.95
N PRO A 294 13.78 1.81 -1.71
CA PRO A 294 14.64 2.97 -2.01
C PRO A 294 15.23 3.66 -0.79
N MET A 295 14.59 3.55 0.39
CA MET A 295 15.11 4.15 1.63
C MET A 295 16.39 3.46 2.15
N PHE A 296 16.54 2.16 1.91
CA PHE A 296 17.58 1.31 2.48
C PHE A 296 18.64 0.89 1.43
N LYS A 297 18.94 1.79 0.49
CA LYS A 297 20.00 1.56 -0.52
C LYS A 297 21.34 1.25 0.14
N LYS A 298 21.99 0.19 -0.34
CA LYS A 298 23.36 -0.18 0.04
C LYS A 298 24.28 0.03 -1.17
N LYS A 299 25.36 0.81 -0.98
CA LYS A 299 26.35 1.18 -2.01
C LYS A 299 27.59 0.30 -1.86
N THR A 300 28.10 -0.26 -2.95
CA THR A 300 29.43 -0.89 -2.96
C THR A 300 30.55 0.15 -2.96
N LYS A 301 31.79 -0.28 -2.77
CA LYS A 301 32.94 0.54 -3.12
C LYS A 301 32.97 0.84 -4.62
N VAL A 302 33.59 1.96 -4.95
CA VAL A 302 33.84 2.36 -6.33
C VAL A 302 35.14 1.70 -6.80
N ILE A 303 35.14 1.17 -8.01
CA ILE A 303 36.31 0.55 -8.62
C ILE A 303 36.70 1.37 -9.84
N ASN A 304 37.84 2.06 -9.73
CA ASN A 304 38.21 3.04 -10.75
C ASN A 304 38.71 2.38 -12.05
N ASN A 305 38.34 2.97 -13.18
CA ASN A 305 38.81 2.75 -14.54
C ASN A 305 38.71 1.29 -14.97
N ASN A 306 37.57 0.66 -14.69
CA ASN A 306 37.38 -0.77 -14.93
C ASN A 306 35.94 -1.11 -15.37
N LEU A 307 35.79 -1.59 -16.60
CA LEU A 307 34.50 -2.06 -17.15
C LEU A 307 34.15 -3.50 -16.78
N ASN A 308 35.04 -4.19 -16.06
CA ASN A 308 34.83 -5.53 -15.52
C ASN A 308 35.20 -5.56 -14.02
N PRO A 309 34.53 -4.73 -13.20
CA PRO A 309 34.83 -4.61 -11.78
C PRO A 309 34.46 -5.89 -11.02
N VAL A 310 35.20 -6.17 -9.95
CA VAL A 310 34.96 -7.29 -9.02
C VAL A 310 34.91 -6.72 -7.61
N TRP A 311 33.72 -6.70 -7.00
CA TRP A 311 33.49 -6.10 -5.69
C TRP A 311 33.58 -7.12 -4.56
N ASN A 312 32.91 -8.27 -4.71
CA ASN A 312 32.74 -9.29 -3.66
C ASN A 312 32.20 -8.72 -2.34
N GLU A 313 31.27 -7.78 -2.42
CA GLU A 313 30.67 -7.14 -1.24
C GLU A 313 29.31 -7.75 -0.94
N THR A 314 29.04 -7.99 0.34
CA THR A 314 27.80 -8.63 0.80
C THR A 314 26.96 -7.66 1.60
N PHE A 315 25.67 -7.62 1.29
CA PHE A 315 24.67 -6.79 1.95
C PHE A 315 23.49 -7.63 2.42
N GLU A 316 22.84 -7.18 3.49
CA GLU A 316 21.58 -7.72 3.97
C GLU A 316 20.45 -6.74 3.68
N LEU A 317 19.38 -7.25 3.10
CA LEU A 317 18.16 -6.52 2.78
C LEU A 317 16.97 -7.22 3.43
N LEU A 318 16.06 -6.45 4.03
CA LEU A 318 14.82 -6.98 4.57
C LEU A 318 13.73 -6.96 3.48
N ALA A 319 12.98 -8.05 3.39
CA ALA A 319 11.85 -8.22 2.49
C ALA A 319 10.55 -8.36 3.30
N GLU A 320 9.56 -7.53 3.03
CA GLU A 320 8.25 -7.58 3.70
C GLU A 320 7.24 -8.47 2.98
N ASP A 321 7.40 -8.69 1.69
CA ASP A 321 6.54 -9.57 0.90
C ASP A 321 7.35 -10.25 -0.22
N LYS A 322 7.50 -11.58 -0.10
CA LYS A 322 8.22 -12.38 -1.10
C LYS A 322 7.49 -12.41 -2.44
N GLU A 323 6.16 -12.39 -2.45
CA GLU A 323 5.39 -12.61 -3.68
C GLU A 323 5.44 -11.41 -4.62
N THR A 324 5.49 -10.19 -4.06
CA THR A 324 5.32 -8.96 -4.85
C THR A 324 6.59 -8.12 -4.97
N GLN A 325 7.54 -8.25 -4.05
CA GLN A 325 8.73 -7.40 -4.06
C GLN A 325 9.85 -7.95 -4.94
N ASN A 326 10.75 -7.03 -5.32
CA ASN A 326 11.88 -7.31 -6.19
C ASN A 326 13.14 -6.68 -5.59
N ILE A 327 14.29 -7.32 -5.80
CA ILE A 327 15.59 -6.70 -5.56
C ILE A 327 15.92 -5.85 -6.79
N ILE A 328 16.21 -4.57 -6.56
CA ILE A 328 16.69 -3.63 -7.56
C ILE A 328 18.20 -3.52 -7.43
N ILE A 329 18.88 -3.67 -8.56
CA ILE A 329 20.32 -3.54 -8.68
C ILE A 329 20.59 -2.45 -9.73
N GLU A 330 21.21 -1.36 -9.31
CA GLU A 330 21.54 -0.23 -10.18
C GLU A 330 23.06 -0.06 -10.24
N VAL A 331 23.62 0.00 -11.44
CA VAL A 331 25.05 0.25 -11.66
C VAL A 331 25.22 1.69 -12.13
N PHE A 332 26.09 2.41 -11.44
CA PHE A 332 26.41 3.81 -11.71
C PHE A 332 27.90 3.98 -11.96
N ASP A 333 28.21 5.06 -12.66
CA ASP A 333 29.55 5.58 -12.92
C ASP A 333 29.76 6.80 -12.01
N GLU A 334 30.73 6.73 -11.10
CA GLU A 334 31.08 7.87 -10.23
C GLU A 334 31.83 8.90 -11.07
N ASP A 335 31.38 10.16 -11.05
CA ASP A 335 32.02 11.25 -11.80
C ASP A 335 32.30 12.42 -10.84
N ASP A 336 33.58 12.69 -10.56
CA ASP A 336 33.99 13.74 -9.61
C ASP A 336 33.50 15.15 -10.00
N LEU A 337 33.19 15.37 -11.28
CA LEU A 337 32.89 16.70 -11.84
C LEU A 337 31.42 16.88 -12.25
N SER A 338 30.64 15.80 -12.35
CA SER A 338 29.25 15.85 -12.79
C SER A 338 28.35 14.88 -12.02
N GLN A 339 27.05 14.85 -12.30
CA GLN A 339 26.19 13.86 -11.68
C GLN A 339 26.52 12.46 -12.21
N ASP A 340 26.60 11.50 -11.30
CA ASP A 340 26.84 10.09 -11.60
C ASP A 340 25.91 9.56 -12.70
N LYS A 341 26.48 8.82 -13.63
CA LYS A 341 25.75 8.33 -14.81
C LYS A 341 25.29 6.91 -14.59
N LYS A 342 23.98 6.65 -14.75
CA LYS A 342 23.44 5.30 -14.69
C LYS A 342 23.95 4.46 -15.88
N LEU A 343 24.73 3.42 -15.58
CA LEU A 343 25.26 2.47 -16.56
C LEU A 343 24.20 1.43 -16.92
N GLY A 344 23.44 0.94 -15.92
CA GLY A 344 22.35 0.01 -16.13
C GLY A 344 21.57 -0.32 -14.86
N ILE A 345 20.43 -0.98 -15.03
CA ILE A 345 19.53 -1.40 -13.96
C ILE A 345 18.96 -2.78 -14.25
N VAL A 346 18.78 -3.59 -13.21
CA VAL A 346 18.09 -4.88 -13.31
C VAL A 346 17.18 -5.12 -12.11
N LYS A 347 16.13 -5.89 -12.37
CA LYS A 347 15.12 -6.33 -11.39
C LYS A 347 15.21 -7.84 -11.23
N LEU A 348 15.31 -8.29 -9.99
CA LEU A 348 15.26 -9.71 -9.63
C LEU A 348 14.03 -9.96 -8.73
N PRO A 349 12.99 -10.64 -9.20
CA PRO A 349 11.82 -10.98 -8.40
C PRO A 349 12.17 -11.89 -7.22
N LEU A 350 11.67 -11.57 -6.02
CA LEU A 350 11.90 -12.41 -4.84
C LEU A 350 11.17 -13.76 -4.91
N ILE A 351 10.06 -13.81 -5.67
CA ILE A 351 9.29 -15.03 -5.89
C ILE A 351 10.10 -16.13 -6.60
N ASP A 352 11.09 -15.75 -7.41
CA ASP A 352 11.94 -16.68 -8.15
C ASP A 352 13.04 -17.31 -7.26
N LEU A 353 13.20 -16.80 -6.04
CA LEU A 353 14.21 -17.27 -5.09
C LEU A 353 13.67 -18.44 -4.26
N GLU A 354 14.45 -19.51 -4.20
CA GLU A 354 14.20 -20.63 -3.30
C GLU A 354 14.74 -20.30 -1.90
N PRO A 355 13.97 -20.55 -0.82
CA PRO A 355 14.45 -20.38 0.53
C PRO A 355 15.66 -21.27 0.84
N GLU A 356 16.53 -20.81 1.73
CA GLU A 356 17.70 -21.52 2.25
C GLU A 356 18.70 -22.00 1.20
N THR A 357 18.60 -21.48 -0.03
CA THR A 357 19.44 -21.90 -1.15
C THR A 357 20.21 -20.71 -1.70
N SER A 358 21.54 -20.81 -1.72
CA SER A 358 22.36 -19.78 -2.35
C SER A 358 22.42 -20.01 -3.86
N LYS A 359 21.96 -19.03 -4.64
CA LYS A 359 22.02 -19.08 -6.11
C LYS A 359 22.93 -17.97 -6.64
N GLU A 360 23.84 -18.33 -7.53
CA GLU A 360 24.63 -17.35 -8.29
C GLU A 360 23.95 -17.13 -9.64
N ILE A 361 23.63 -15.87 -9.94
CA ILE A 361 22.81 -15.49 -11.08
C ILE A 361 23.55 -14.40 -11.86
N GLU A 362 23.69 -14.61 -13.16
CA GLU A 362 24.15 -13.59 -14.09
C GLU A 362 22.94 -12.88 -14.70
N LEU A 363 22.88 -11.56 -14.49
CA LEU A 363 21.76 -10.71 -14.86
C LEU A 363 22.19 -9.70 -15.92
N ARG A 364 21.38 -9.54 -16.96
CA ARG A 364 21.63 -8.54 -18.01
C ARG A 364 21.14 -7.16 -17.56
N LEU A 365 22.00 -6.16 -17.69
CA LEU A 365 21.66 -4.79 -17.35
C LEU A 365 20.80 -4.15 -18.44
N LEU A 366 19.74 -3.46 -18.02
CA LEU A 366 18.85 -2.70 -18.90
C LEU A 366 19.13 -1.19 -18.76
N PRO A 367 18.85 -0.37 -19.78
CA PRO A 367 18.97 1.09 -19.66
C PRO A 367 17.88 1.70 -18.77
N SER A 368 16.70 1.09 -18.73
CA SER A 368 15.61 1.45 -17.82
C SER A 368 14.69 0.25 -17.64
N LEU A 369 14.01 0.20 -16.50
CA LEU A 369 12.99 -0.80 -16.19
C LEU A 369 11.69 -0.60 -16.97
N ASP A 370 11.49 0.58 -17.58
CA ASP A 370 10.34 0.88 -18.43
C ASP A 370 10.74 0.70 -19.91
N THR A 371 10.67 -0.54 -20.38
CA THR A 371 11.10 -0.95 -21.73
C THR A 371 10.31 -0.26 -22.85
N MET A 372 9.13 0.31 -22.55
CA MET A 372 8.29 1.04 -23.50
C MET A 372 8.83 2.43 -23.85
N LYS A 373 9.65 3.04 -22.98
CA LYS A 373 10.23 4.38 -23.19
C LYS A 373 11.65 4.36 -23.77
N VAL A 374 12.25 3.18 -23.86
CA VAL A 374 13.65 3.02 -24.25
C VAL A 374 13.76 2.90 -25.77
N LYS A 375 14.31 3.94 -26.42
CA LYS A 375 14.70 3.88 -27.85
C LYS A 375 16.04 3.16 -28.08
N ASP A 376 16.88 3.07 -27.05
CA ASP A 376 18.24 2.53 -27.16
C ASP A 376 18.27 1.03 -26.81
N LYS A 377 18.36 0.15 -27.81
CA LYS A 377 18.45 -1.31 -27.66
C LYS A 377 19.88 -1.81 -27.40
N LYS A 378 20.84 -0.89 -27.17
CA LYS A 378 22.24 -1.24 -26.97
C LYS A 378 22.46 -1.94 -25.63
N ASP A 379 23.35 -2.92 -25.65
CA ASP A 379 23.73 -3.69 -24.46
C ASP A 379 24.38 -2.78 -23.41
N ARG A 380 24.12 -3.07 -22.13
CA ARG A 380 24.69 -2.35 -20.97
C ARG A 380 25.62 -3.23 -20.14
N GLY A 381 25.87 -4.47 -20.57
CA GLY A 381 26.72 -5.43 -19.87
C GLY A 381 25.92 -6.36 -18.97
N THR A 382 26.63 -7.19 -18.21
CA THR A 382 26.04 -8.14 -17.26
C THR A 382 26.59 -7.91 -15.86
N ILE A 383 25.80 -8.29 -14.84
CA ILE A 383 26.22 -8.30 -13.45
C ILE A 383 25.97 -9.69 -12.86
N THR A 384 26.95 -10.21 -12.13
CA THR A 384 26.87 -11.48 -11.42
C THR A 384 26.64 -11.21 -9.94
N VAL A 385 25.57 -11.77 -9.39
CA VAL A 385 25.23 -11.65 -7.97
C VAL A 385 24.97 -13.03 -7.39
N LYS A 386 25.38 -13.24 -6.13
CA LYS A 386 25.01 -14.41 -5.35
C LYS A 386 23.94 -14.01 -4.34
N VAL A 387 22.80 -14.68 -4.36
CA VAL A 387 21.64 -14.34 -3.54
C VAL A 387 21.27 -15.52 -2.66
N PHE A 388 20.96 -15.24 -1.41
CA PHE A 388 20.46 -16.18 -0.43
C PHE A 388 19.24 -15.57 0.26
N TYR A 389 18.13 -16.31 0.31
CA TYR A 389 16.90 -15.88 0.96
C TYR A 389 16.61 -16.74 2.18
N HIS A 390 16.48 -16.09 3.33
CA HIS A 390 16.09 -16.70 4.60
C HIS A 390 14.68 -16.24 4.98
N ALA A 391 13.78 -17.19 5.24
CA ALA A 391 12.42 -16.87 5.69
C ALA A 391 12.42 -16.69 7.22
N LEU A 392 11.97 -15.52 7.69
CA LEU A 392 12.03 -15.17 9.11
C LEU A 392 10.88 -15.82 9.90
N SER A 393 11.21 -16.40 11.04
CA SER A 393 10.25 -16.85 12.06
C SER A 393 9.58 -15.66 12.76
N LYS A 394 8.40 -15.85 13.38
CA LYS A 394 7.63 -14.77 14.01
C LYS A 394 8.43 -13.92 15.01
N GLU A 395 9.34 -14.53 15.76
CA GLU A 395 10.21 -13.84 16.71
C GLU A 395 11.24 -12.97 15.97
N GLU A 396 11.88 -13.52 14.94
CA GLU A 396 12.85 -12.81 14.11
C GLU A 396 12.21 -11.67 13.29
N GLN A 397 10.93 -11.80 12.92
CA GLN A 397 10.18 -10.73 12.26
C GLN A 397 10.04 -9.51 13.17
N LEU A 398 9.80 -9.73 14.48
CA LEU A 398 9.70 -8.64 15.45
C LEU A 398 11.05 -7.96 15.68
N THR A 399 12.13 -8.75 15.83
CA THR A 399 13.47 -8.17 15.99
C THR A 399 13.91 -7.42 14.74
N ALA A 400 13.64 -7.94 13.54
CA ALA A 400 13.95 -7.26 12.29
C ALA A 400 13.19 -5.93 12.16
N LEU A 401 11.92 -5.89 12.58
CA LEU A 401 11.12 -4.67 12.59
C LEU A 401 11.67 -3.64 13.59
N GLU A 402 12.14 -4.06 14.76
CA GLU A 402 12.79 -3.18 15.74
C GLU A 402 14.14 -2.66 15.25
N GLU A 403 14.95 -3.51 14.61
CA GLU A 403 16.22 -3.14 13.98
C GLU A 403 16.02 -2.07 12.90
N GLU A 404 15.02 -2.26 12.03
CA GLU A 404 14.65 -1.30 10.99
C GLU A 404 14.24 0.05 11.58
N LYS A 405 13.37 0.04 12.59
CA LYS A 405 12.95 1.27 13.30
C LYS A 405 14.13 1.99 13.92
N ALA A 406 15.05 1.25 14.55
CA ALA A 406 16.25 1.82 15.13
C ALA A 406 17.21 2.39 14.08
N GLU A 407 17.35 1.77 12.91
CA GLU A 407 18.13 2.29 11.78
C GLU A 407 17.55 3.62 11.27
N LEU A 408 16.22 3.69 11.10
CA LEU A 408 15.53 4.93 10.70
C LEU A 408 15.67 6.05 11.72
N GLU A 409 15.52 5.76 13.01
CA GLU A 409 15.73 6.77 14.06
C GLU A 409 17.17 7.27 14.13
N LYS A 410 18.15 6.37 14.01
CA LYS A 410 19.58 6.75 13.95
C LYS A 410 19.84 7.63 12.74
N ARG A 411 19.28 7.28 11.57
CA ARG A 411 19.38 8.09 10.34
C ARG A 411 18.77 9.47 10.54
N ARG A 412 17.58 9.57 11.15
CA ARG A 412 16.95 10.85 11.50
C ARG A 412 17.81 11.70 12.43
N LYS A 413 18.38 11.09 13.48
CA LYS A 413 19.29 11.77 14.42
C LYS A 413 20.56 12.28 13.75
N LEU A 414 21.18 11.48 12.88
CA LEU A 414 22.38 11.87 12.12
C LEU A 414 22.10 12.99 11.11
N LYS A 415 20.93 12.96 10.46
CA LYS A 415 20.46 14.04 9.58
C LYS A 415 20.20 15.32 10.36
N ALA A 416 19.53 15.24 11.51
CA ALA A 416 19.28 16.39 12.38
C ALA A 416 20.57 17.01 12.93
N ALA A 417 21.60 16.19 13.18
CA ALA A 417 22.92 16.65 13.62
C ALA A 417 23.77 17.25 12.49
N GLY A 418 23.32 17.22 11.22
CA GLY A 418 24.07 17.72 10.06
C GLY A 418 25.33 16.91 9.73
N VAL A 419 25.51 15.73 10.33
CA VAL A 419 26.68 14.85 10.13
C VAL A 419 26.48 13.96 8.90
N LEU A 420 25.23 13.61 8.58
CA LEU A 420 24.88 13.09 7.27
C LEU A 420 24.62 14.27 6.33
N GLY A 421 25.41 14.40 5.25
CA GLY A 421 24.94 15.12 4.07
C GLY A 421 23.61 14.54 3.59
N SER A 422 22.79 15.30 2.85
CA SER A 422 21.53 14.79 2.30
C SER A 422 21.70 13.74 1.20
N THR A 423 22.87 13.08 1.13
CA THR A 423 23.04 11.87 0.35
C THR A 423 22.17 10.80 0.99
N VAL A 424 21.25 10.28 0.19
CA VAL A 424 20.52 9.06 0.53
C VAL A 424 21.46 7.84 0.64
N ASP A 425 22.75 8.03 0.30
CA ASP A 425 23.70 7.02 -0.16
C ASP A 425 24.81 6.62 0.82
N ALA A 426 24.88 7.20 2.02
CA ALA A 426 26.01 6.98 2.94
C ALA A 426 25.62 6.30 4.26
N LEU A 427 25.04 5.09 4.21
CA LEU A 427 25.24 4.09 5.28
C LEU A 427 24.84 2.68 4.81
N GLY A 428 25.74 2.01 4.12
CA GLY A 428 25.47 0.67 3.64
C GLY A 428 26.72 -0.19 3.52
N GLY A 429 27.46 -0.38 4.60
CA GLY A 429 28.56 -1.34 4.60
C GLY A 429 29.37 -1.29 5.90
N ALA A 430 28.96 -2.10 6.89
CA ALA A 430 29.77 -2.75 7.92
C ALA A 430 28.92 -3.00 9.18
N VAL A 431 28.35 -4.20 9.29
CA VAL A 431 27.99 -4.74 10.60
C VAL A 431 29.27 -5.37 11.15
N GLY A 432 29.80 -4.80 12.23
CA GLY A 432 30.87 -5.40 13.04
C GLY A 432 32.22 -4.67 12.98
N GLY A 433 32.38 -3.67 13.83
CA GLY A 433 33.71 -3.18 14.26
C GLY A 433 34.26 -1.97 13.49
N ALA A 434 34.64 -0.95 14.27
CA ALA A 434 35.41 0.23 13.91
C ALA A 434 34.81 1.18 12.87
N ALA A 435 34.46 2.38 13.34
CA ALA A 435 34.20 3.55 12.54
C ALA A 435 35.34 3.79 11.53
N SER A 436 35.07 3.60 10.24
CA SER A 436 35.88 4.16 9.17
C SER A 436 35.18 5.42 8.66
N LEU A 437 35.49 6.54 9.30
CA LEU A 437 35.22 7.88 8.77
C LEU A 437 36.22 8.13 7.65
N VAL A 438 35.84 7.83 6.41
CA VAL A 438 36.55 8.35 5.22
C VAL A 438 35.81 9.62 4.82
N GLY A 439 36.47 10.75 5.09
CA GLY A 439 35.87 12.08 5.02
C GLY A 439 35.86 12.70 3.63
N THR A 440 34.90 13.58 3.43
CA THR A 440 35.01 14.73 2.54
C THR A 440 35.02 15.96 3.43
N GLY A 441 36.15 16.66 3.47
CA GLY A 441 36.44 17.66 4.49
C GLY A 441 35.57 18.91 4.42
N VAL A 442 35.01 19.31 5.56
CA VAL A 442 34.86 20.71 5.97
C VAL A 442 35.21 20.80 7.44
N LYS A 443 36.32 21.49 7.75
CA LYS A 443 36.68 21.90 9.10
C LYS A 443 35.74 23.04 9.51
N ALA A 444 34.87 22.81 10.49
CA ALA A 444 34.34 23.87 11.33
C ALA A 444 34.06 23.29 12.72
N GLY A 445 34.90 23.65 13.68
CA GLY A 445 34.75 23.22 15.06
C GLY A 445 33.61 23.96 15.75
N VAL A 446 32.74 23.22 16.43
CA VAL A 446 31.88 23.74 17.50
C VAL A 446 31.76 22.63 18.54
N GLY A 447 32.22 22.90 19.76
CA GLY A 447 32.09 21.99 20.89
C GLY A 447 30.63 21.83 21.30
N ILE A 448 30.23 20.59 21.59
CA ILE A 448 28.90 20.30 22.14
C ILE A 448 29.05 20.08 23.64
N VAL A 449 28.66 21.10 24.40
CA VAL A 449 28.39 21.03 25.84
C VAL A 449 27.05 20.33 26.02
N GLY A 450 27.02 19.31 26.88
CA GLY A 450 25.84 18.50 27.13
C GLY A 450 24.74 19.24 27.90
N THR A 451 23.50 18.76 27.75
CA THR A 451 22.46 18.85 28.80
C THR A 451 21.25 17.98 28.43
N GLY A 452 20.78 17.23 29.43
CA GLY A 452 19.35 17.06 29.68
C GLY A 452 18.65 15.88 29.01
N ALA A 453 18.66 14.73 29.68
CA ALA A 453 17.66 13.69 29.49
C ALA A 453 16.26 14.22 29.90
N THR A 454 15.26 14.08 29.04
CA THR A 454 13.85 14.13 29.41
C THR A 454 13.15 12.90 28.86
N ALA A 455 12.51 12.17 29.78
CA ALA A 455 11.79 10.94 29.53
C ALA A 455 10.58 11.18 28.61
N GLY A 456 10.52 10.48 27.48
CA GLY A 456 9.42 10.52 26.53
C GLY A 456 8.55 9.27 26.64
N ALA A 457 7.29 9.49 27.02
CA ALA A 457 6.23 8.50 27.04
C ALA A 457 6.02 7.86 25.65
N GLY A 458 5.81 6.54 25.64
CA GLY A 458 5.62 5.75 24.44
C GLY A 458 4.43 6.21 23.60
N LEU A 459 4.68 6.31 22.28
CA LEU A 459 3.65 6.42 21.26
C LEU A 459 3.78 5.24 20.30
N VAL A 460 2.68 4.49 20.32
CA VAL A 460 2.31 3.23 19.68
C VAL A 460 2.42 3.24 18.15
N GLY A 461 2.84 2.10 17.60
CA GLY A 461 2.25 1.53 16.37
C GLY A 461 3.00 1.75 15.07
N SER A 462 3.31 0.66 14.39
CA SER A 462 3.92 0.63 13.06
C SER A 462 2.84 0.99 12.03
N GLY A 463 2.65 2.28 11.81
CA GLY A 463 1.70 2.79 10.82
C GLY A 463 1.73 4.31 10.86
N PHE A 464 2.39 4.91 9.87
CA PHE A 464 2.56 6.36 9.73
C PHE A 464 1.26 7.08 9.32
N LEU A 465 0.17 6.80 10.04
CA LEU A 465 -1.07 7.57 10.10
C LEU A 465 -1.63 7.40 11.51
N ALA A 466 -0.99 8.05 12.48
CA ALA A 466 -1.65 8.38 13.74
C ALA A 466 -2.74 9.40 13.41
N ILE A 467 -3.92 8.92 12.98
CA ILE A 467 -5.13 9.72 12.92
C ILE A 467 -5.33 10.21 14.36
N GLY A 468 -5.06 11.50 14.56
CA GLY A 468 -5.20 12.14 15.85
C GLY A 468 -6.56 11.80 16.46
N LYS A 469 -6.59 11.59 17.77
CA LYS A 469 -7.81 11.55 18.59
C LYS A 469 -8.64 12.82 18.31
N ALA A 470 -9.50 12.78 17.30
CA ALA A 470 -10.42 13.83 16.93
C ALA A 470 -11.70 13.18 16.41
N GLY A 471 -12.68 13.04 17.30
CA GLY A 471 -13.99 12.49 16.96
C GLY A 471 -14.52 11.57 18.03
N LYS A 472 -14.75 12.09 19.24
CA LYS A 472 -15.72 11.51 20.16
C LYS A 472 -17.09 11.66 19.48
N PHE A 473 -17.43 10.72 18.60
CA PHE A 473 -18.75 10.64 17.98
C PHE A 473 -19.71 10.27 19.10
N MET A 474 -20.27 11.27 19.78
CA MET A 474 -21.47 11.13 20.59
C MET A 474 -22.62 10.81 19.62
N GLY A 475 -22.69 9.56 19.20
CA GLY A 475 -23.93 8.98 18.73
C GLY A 475 -24.90 9.02 19.89
N LYS A 476 -25.72 10.07 19.95
CA LYS A 476 -26.96 10.03 20.73
C LYS A 476 -27.77 8.87 20.16
N THR A 477 -27.78 7.76 20.87
CA THR A 477 -28.75 6.69 20.70
C THR A 477 -30.13 7.34 20.88
N VAL A 478 -30.81 7.64 19.76
CA VAL A 478 -32.23 7.94 19.79
C VAL A 478 -32.91 6.60 20.02
N SER A 479 -33.10 6.26 21.30
CA SER A 479 -34.06 5.25 21.72
C SER A 479 -35.46 5.74 21.35
N SER A 480 -35.86 5.45 20.11
CA SER A 480 -37.27 5.55 19.74
C SER A 480 -38.02 4.44 20.49
N GLN A 481 -38.86 4.86 21.43
CA GLN A 481 -39.85 4.02 22.09
C GLN A 481 -40.79 3.41 21.03
N PHE A 482 -40.52 2.18 20.62
CA PHE A 482 -41.57 1.30 20.09
C PHE A 482 -42.12 0.48 21.25
N SER A 483 -43.11 1.06 21.93
CA SER A 483 -44.05 0.31 22.76
C SER A 483 -44.87 -0.59 21.84
N SER A 484 -44.57 -1.89 21.85
CA SER A 484 -45.49 -2.90 21.32
C SER A 484 -45.97 -3.78 22.48
N ASN A 485 -47.22 -3.52 22.83
CA ASN A 485 -48.01 -4.21 23.84
C ASN A 485 -48.18 -5.68 23.40
N HIS A 486 -47.46 -6.62 24.01
CA HIS A 486 -47.81 -8.04 23.92
C HIS A 486 -48.25 -8.57 25.29
N ARG A 487 -49.58 -8.63 25.42
CA ARG A 487 -50.32 -9.36 26.46
C ARG A 487 -49.82 -10.80 26.55
N ARG A 488 -49.30 -11.20 27.71
CA ARG A 488 -49.16 -12.61 28.12
C ARG A 488 -50.51 -13.09 28.67
N ASN A 489 -51.18 -13.96 27.92
CA ASN A 489 -52.20 -14.87 28.47
C ASN A 489 -51.47 -16.14 28.94
N GLY A 490 -51.43 -16.36 30.25
CA GLY A 490 -51.00 -17.62 30.85
C GLY A 490 -52.23 -18.50 31.12
N SER A 491 -52.34 -19.62 30.41
CA SER A 491 -53.25 -20.72 30.73
C SER A 491 -52.47 -21.80 31.47
N GLY A 492 -52.94 -22.19 32.65
CA GLY A 492 -52.27 -23.15 33.53
C GLY A 492 -52.57 -24.62 33.26
N SER A 493 -51.84 -25.49 33.97
CA SER A 493 -52.29 -26.77 34.53
C SER A 493 -51.16 -27.45 35.33
N PRO A 494 -51.46 -28.40 36.25
CA PRO A 494 -50.95 -28.35 37.62
C PRO A 494 -50.09 -29.56 38.08
N ALA A 495 -49.51 -29.37 39.28
CA ALA A 495 -49.25 -30.31 40.39
C ALA A 495 -48.44 -31.60 40.19
N ALA A 496 -47.37 -31.75 40.99
CA ALA A 496 -47.24 -32.82 42.01
C ALA A 496 -46.09 -32.51 43.01
N PRO A 497 -46.17 -32.99 44.26
CA PRO A 497 -45.33 -32.59 45.40
C PRO A 497 -44.26 -33.62 45.79
N THR A 498 -43.23 -33.22 46.55
CA THR A 498 -42.57 -34.08 47.56
C THR A 498 -41.70 -33.26 48.53
N ASP A 499 -42.14 -33.30 49.78
CA ASP A 499 -41.44 -33.31 51.08
C ASP A 499 -39.89 -33.30 51.20
N ALA A 500 -39.48 -32.44 52.14
CA ALA A 500 -38.70 -32.74 53.36
C ALA A 500 -37.16 -32.75 53.39
N THR A 501 -36.71 -32.17 54.53
CA THR A 501 -35.40 -32.22 55.20
C THR A 501 -34.27 -31.39 54.55
N GLY A 502 -33.47 -30.61 55.28
CA GLY A 502 -33.38 -30.35 56.72
C GLY A 502 -32.01 -29.73 57.00
N SER A 503 -32.01 -28.60 57.72
CA SER A 503 -30.99 -28.08 58.65
C SER A 503 -31.15 -26.57 58.78
#